data_AF-A0A3S4CGB7-F1
#
_entry.id   AF-A0A3S4CGB7-F1
#
_cell.length_a   1.000
_cell.length_b   1.000
_cell.length_c   1.000
_cell.angle_alpha   90.00
_cell.angle_beta   90.00
_cell.angle_gamma   90.00
#
_symmetry.space_group_name_H-M   'P 1'
#
loop_
_entity.id
_entity.type
_entity.pdbx_description
1 polymer ?
#
loop_
_entity_poly.entity_id
_entity_poly.type
_entity_poly.pdbx_seq_one_letter_code
_entity_poly.pdbx_strand_id
1 'polypeptide(L)'
;MTEQTTSQSKEAEFKQRFTAVLKDLQEVGSQDGEAMALVGSLAGELAAKLEQTSWSGAKSVMTGETYSNLLKTFEAQGNEHHKAGRIKHSYAIQLLSISLIAATQRADAIMAAGEQLLDGVIDHTVSVYNTQKAKPKN
;
A
#
# COMPACT_ATOMS: atom_id res chain seq x y z
N MET A 1 28.85 -9.96 -21.93
CA MET A 1 27.50 -10.54 -22.00
C MET A 1 27.21 -11.22 -20.67
N THR A 2 26.79 -10.48 -19.63
CA THR A 2 26.39 -11.00 -18.31
C THR A 2 25.69 -9.90 -17.51
N GLU A 3 24.43 -9.59 -17.85
CA GLU A 3 23.55 -8.77 -16.99
C GLU A 3 22.23 -9.50 -16.64
N GLN A 4 22.06 -10.76 -17.09
CA GLN A 4 20.79 -11.47 -16.95
C GLN A 4 20.58 -12.23 -15.63
N THR A 5 21.54 -12.26 -14.70
CA THR A 5 21.42 -13.10 -13.49
C THR A 5 20.82 -12.38 -12.28
N THR A 6 20.76 -11.04 -12.25
CA THR A 6 20.28 -10.29 -11.07
C THR A 6 18.81 -9.89 -11.12
N SER A 7 18.19 -9.68 -12.29
CA SER A 7 16.78 -9.23 -12.36
C SER A 7 15.77 -10.31 -11.97
N GLN A 8 16.06 -11.57 -12.30
CA GLN A 8 15.25 -12.74 -11.88
C GLN A 8 15.16 -12.91 -10.35
N SER A 9 16.07 -12.29 -9.56
CA SER A 9 16.05 -12.39 -8.08
C SER A 9 15.07 -11.39 -7.43
N LYS A 10 15.06 -10.12 -7.84
CA LYS A 10 14.28 -9.07 -7.16
C LYS A 10 12.78 -9.15 -7.43
N GLU A 11 12.42 -9.47 -8.67
CA GLU A 11 11.00 -9.66 -9.03
C GLU A 11 10.42 -10.88 -8.30
N ALA A 12 11.17 -11.98 -8.25
CA ALA A 12 10.77 -13.18 -7.51
C ALA A 12 10.65 -12.91 -5.99
N GLU A 13 11.62 -12.21 -5.41
CA GLU A 13 11.57 -11.78 -4.01
C GLU A 13 10.36 -10.88 -3.74
N PHE A 14 10.06 -9.95 -4.63
CA PHE A 14 8.88 -9.10 -4.49
C PHE A 14 7.61 -9.91 -4.56
N LYS A 15 7.47 -10.81 -5.55
CA LYS A 15 6.31 -11.70 -5.67
C LYS A 15 6.08 -12.51 -4.40
N GLN A 16 7.16 -13.07 -3.83
CA GLN A 16 7.07 -13.79 -2.56
C GLN A 16 6.57 -12.90 -1.42
N ARG A 17 7.11 -11.68 -1.27
CA ARG A 17 6.67 -10.72 -0.24
C ARG A 17 5.24 -10.26 -0.47
N PHE A 18 4.86 -10.02 -1.72
CA PHE A 18 3.53 -9.63 -2.14
C PHE A 18 2.50 -10.69 -1.75
N THR A 19 2.76 -11.96 -2.09
CA THR A 19 1.90 -13.09 -1.69
C THR A 19 1.82 -13.23 -0.17
N ALA A 20 2.93 -13.07 0.56
CA ALA A 20 2.92 -13.13 2.02
C ALA A 20 2.04 -12.03 2.64
N VAL A 21 2.10 -10.80 2.12
CA VAL A 21 1.27 -9.68 2.57
C VAL A 21 -0.20 -9.91 2.25
N LEU A 22 -0.54 -10.41 1.05
CA LEU A 22 -1.92 -10.75 0.72
C LEU A 22 -2.50 -11.82 1.66
N LYS A 23 -1.70 -12.85 1.97
CA LYS A 23 -2.09 -13.91 2.90
C LYS A 23 -2.29 -13.36 4.32
N ASP A 24 -1.34 -12.56 4.81
CA ASP A 24 -1.42 -11.95 6.14
C ASP A 24 -2.62 -11.00 6.28
N LEU A 25 -2.91 -10.21 5.24
CA LEU A 25 -4.09 -9.37 5.17
C LEU A 25 -5.39 -10.19 5.26
N GLN A 26 -5.45 -11.32 4.55
CA GLN A 26 -6.59 -12.23 4.58
C GLN A 26 -6.78 -12.89 5.96
N GLU A 27 -5.69 -13.34 6.59
CA GLU A 27 -5.75 -14.14 7.83
C GLU A 27 -5.90 -13.27 9.09
N VAL A 28 -5.23 -12.11 9.13
CA VAL A 28 -5.07 -11.32 10.37
C VAL A 28 -5.39 -9.85 10.15
N GLY A 29 -4.84 -9.24 9.09
CA GLY A 29 -4.91 -7.80 8.88
C GLY A 29 -6.33 -7.25 8.77
N SER A 30 -7.22 -7.95 8.06
CA SER A 30 -8.62 -7.55 7.89
C SER A 30 -9.45 -7.58 9.19
N GLN A 31 -8.98 -8.27 10.24
CA GLN A 31 -9.64 -8.36 11.53
C GLN A 31 -9.07 -7.35 12.55
N ASP A 32 -7.88 -6.79 12.32
CA ASP A 32 -7.31 -5.72 13.14
C ASP A 32 -7.87 -4.36 12.72
N GLY A 33 -8.98 -3.98 13.34
CA GLY A 33 -9.66 -2.71 13.06
C GLY A 33 -8.79 -1.47 13.25
N GLU A 34 -7.81 -1.50 14.17
CA GLU A 34 -6.90 -0.37 14.38
C GLU A 34 -5.86 -0.28 13.24
N ALA A 35 -5.29 -1.42 12.82
CA ALA A 35 -4.39 -1.43 11.67
C ALA A 35 -5.10 -0.96 10.40
N MET A 36 -6.34 -1.43 10.16
CA MET A 36 -7.15 -1.00 9.02
C MET A 36 -7.54 0.48 9.10
N ALA A 37 -7.81 1.01 10.30
CA ALA A 37 -8.05 2.43 10.47
C ALA A 37 -6.82 3.27 10.11
N LEU A 38 -5.61 2.84 10.51
CA LEU A 38 -4.35 3.50 10.14
C LEU A 38 -4.09 3.46 8.64
N VAL A 39 -4.34 2.33 7.99
CA VAL A 39 -4.27 2.19 6.52
C VAL A 39 -5.21 3.20 5.86
N GLY A 40 -6.48 3.21 6.27
CA GLY A 40 -7.50 4.10 5.71
C GLY A 40 -7.18 5.58 5.90
N SER A 41 -6.68 5.97 7.08
CA SER A 41 -6.29 7.37 7.33
C SER A 41 -5.10 7.79 6.48
N LEU A 42 -4.05 6.97 6.42
CA LEU A 42 -2.84 7.32 5.67
C LEU A 42 -3.12 7.38 4.17
N ALA A 43 -3.78 6.35 3.62
CA ALA A 43 -4.15 6.31 2.21
C ALA A 43 -5.17 7.39 1.85
N GLY A 44 -6.13 7.67 2.71
CA GLY A 44 -7.15 8.71 2.50
C GLY A 44 -6.56 10.11 2.48
N GLU A 45 -5.62 10.41 3.37
CA GLU A 45 -4.89 11.69 3.36
C GLU A 45 -3.99 11.85 2.13
N LEU A 46 -3.34 10.78 1.69
CA LEU A 46 -2.54 10.80 0.46
C LEU A 46 -3.41 10.96 -0.79
N ALA A 47 -4.54 10.26 -0.86
CA ALA A 47 -5.50 10.40 -1.95
C ALA A 47 -6.05 11.83 -2.02
N ALA A 48 -6.45 12.40 -0.88
CA ALA A 48 -6.95 13.77 -0.81
C ALA A 48 -5.93 14.81 -1.30
N LYS A 49 -4.63 14.62 -1.01
CA LYS A 49 -3.55 15.49 -1.52
C LYS A 49 -3.41 15.46 -3.04
N LEU A 50 -3.87 14.38 -3.67
CA LEU A 50 -3.90 14.20 -5.13
C LEU A 50 -5.30 14.44 -5.71
N GLU A 51 -6.20 15.05 -4.93
CA GLU A 51 -7.59 15.34 -5.31
C GLU A 51 -8.39 14.08 -5.71
N GLN A 52 -8.04 12.93 -5.13
CA GLN A 52 -8.72 11.65 -5.32
C GLN A 52 -9.44 11.21 -4.05
N THR A 53 -10.48 10.40 -4.22
CA THR A 53 -11.29 9.87 -3.10
C THR A 53 -10.94 8.43 -2.73
N SER A 54 -10.07 7.79 -3.50
CA SER A 54 -9.59 6.42 -3.30
C SER A 54 -8.09 6.32 -3.52
N TRP A 55 -7.48 5.28 -2.96
CA TRP A 55 -6.06 4.99 -3.13
C TRP A 55 -5.73 4.54 -4.55
N SER A 56 -6.56 3.67 -5.13
CA SER A 56 -6.43 3.27 -6.54
C SER A 56 -6.51 4.47 -7.49
N GLY A 57 -7.43 5.41 -7.22
CA GLY A 57 -7.56 6.68 -7.92
C GLY A 57 -6.30 7.51 -7.79
N ALA A 58 -5.78 7.66 -6.56
CA ALA A 58 -4.52 8.35 -6.28
C ALA A 58 -3.36 7.79 -7.11
N LYS A 59 -3.18 6.46 -7.14
CA LYS A 59 -2.12 5.81 -7.93
C LYS A 59 -2.26 6.07 -9.43
N SER A 60 -3.48 6.15 -9.96
CA SER A 60 -3.73 6.36 -11.40
C SER A 60 -3.28 7.73 -11.90
N VAL A 61 -3.21 8.73 -11.02
CA VAL A 61 -2.81 10.10 -11.35
C VAL A 61 -1.38 10.44 -10.88
N MET A 62 -0.70 9.53 -10.17
CA MET A 62 0.66 9.75 -9.70
C MET A 62 1.65 9.83 -10.86
N THR A 63 2.50 10.86 -10.84
CA THR A 63 3.66 10.93 -11.72
C THR A 63 4.75 9.96 -11.24
N GLY A 64 5.72 9.64 -12.11
CA GLY A 64 6.88 8.84 -11.73
C GLY A 64 7.73 9.48 -10.61
N GLU A 65 7.77 10.81 -10.56
CA GLU A 65 8.44 11.55 -9.47
C GLU A 65 7.68 11.40 -8.16
N THR A 66 6.36 11.62 -8.16
CA THR A 66 5.51 11.45 -6.98
C THR A 66 5.60 10.03 -6.44
N TYR A 67 5.55 9.02 -7.32
CA TYR A 67 5.75 7.62 -6.98
C TYR A 67 7.10 7.39 -6.27
N SER A 68 8.19 7.85 -6.87
CA SER A 68 9.54 7.61 -6.36
C SER A 68 9.78 8.30 -5.01
N ASN A 69 9.26 9.51 -4.84
CA ASN A 69 9.37 10.27 -3.59
C ASN A 69 8.53 9.64 -2.47
N LEU A 70 7.32 9.19 -2.81
CA LEU A 70 6.45 8.52 -1.85
C LEU A 70 7.04 7.18 -1.39
N LEU A 71 7.60 6.39 -2.30
CA LEU A 71 8.22 5.12 -1.96
C LEU A 71 9.42 5.28 -1.02
N LYS A 72 10.28 6.28 -1.26
CA LYS A 72 11.39 6.62 -0.33
C LYS A 72 10.87 7.04 1.05
N THR A 73 9.79 7.81 1.07
CA THR A 73 9.16 8.27 2.31
C THR A 73 8.60 7.08 3.11
N PHE A 74 7.92 6.16 2.43
CA PHE A 74 7.43 4.94 3.06
C PHE A 74 8.55 4.04 3.57
N GLU A 75 9.63 3.88 2.83
CA GLU A 75 10.80 3.13 3.31
C GLU A 75 11.35 3.74 4.61
N ALA A 76 11.56 5.06 4.64
CA ALA A 76 12.09 5.75 5.81
C ALA A 76 11.15 5.63 7.02
N GLN A 77 9.87 5.96 6.85
CA GLN A 77 8.89 5.96 7.94
C GLN A 77 8.57 4.54 8.40
N GLY A 78 8.40 3.58 7.49
CA GLY A 78 8.14 2.18 7.82
C GLY A 78 9.26 1.61 8.70
N ASN A 79 10.52 1.85 8.33
CA ASN A 79 11.68 1.46 9.12
C ASN A 79 11.72 2.15 10.49
N GLU A 80 11.36 3.43 10.57
CA GLU A 80 11.28 4.15 11.84
C GLU A 80 10.21 3.57 12.77
N HIS A 81 8.99 3.36 12.26
CA HIS A 81 7.89 2.76 12.99
C HIS A 81 8.23 1.36 13.49
N HIS A 82 8.87 0.53 12.65
CA HIS A 82 9.33 -0.79 13.03
C HIS A 82 10.35 -0.73 14.17
N LYS A 83 11.38 0.11 14.06
CA LYS A 83 12.42 0.28 15.10
C LYS A 83 11.86 0.78 16.42
N ALA A 84 10.81 1.61 16.36
CA ALA A 84 10.13 2.13 17.53
C ALA A 84 9.06 1.18 18.11
N GLY A 85 8.92 -0.04 17.59
CA GLY A 85 7.91 -1.01 18.06
C GLY A 85 6.47 -0.65 17.69
N ARG A 86 6.26 0.34 16.80
CA ARG A 86 4.94 0.77 16.31
C ARG A 86 4.47 -0.13 15.17
N ILE A 87 4.26 -1.42 15.47
CA ILE A 87 4.06 -2.48 14.48
C ILE A 87 2.90 -2.19 13.52
N LYS A 88 1.74 -1.74 14.03
CA LYS A 88 0.56 -1.43 13.19
C LYS A 88 0.81 -0.30 12.19
N HIS A 89 1.60 0.70 12.56
CA HIS A 89 1.97 1.78 11.65
C HIS A 89 2.95 1.30 10.59
N SER A 90 3.95 0.49 10.98
CA SER A 90 4.87 -0.15 10.05
C SER A 90 4.12 -1.04 9.06
N TYR A 91 3.12 -1.79 9.54
CA TYR A 91 2.25 -2.62 8.73
C TYR A 91 1.46 -1.81 7.71
N ALA A 92 0.81 -0.72 8.15
CA ALA A 92 0.07 0.16 7.24
C ALA A 92 0.95 0.70 6.10
N ILE A 93 2.16 1.16 6.44
CA ILE A 93 3.12 1.65 5.45
C ILE A 93 3.60 0.53 4.52
N GLN A 94 3.85 -0.67 5.04
CA GLN A 94 4.23 -1.83 4.24
C GLN A 94 3.12 -2.16 3.23
N LEU A 95 1.86 -2.21 3.67
CA LEU A 95 0.71 -2.51 2.82
C LEU A 95 0.62 -1.52 1.63
N LEU A 96 0.73 -0.22 1.91
CA LEU A 96 0.69 0.82 0.88
C LEU A 96 1.91 0.77 -0.05
N SER A 97 3.09 0.47 0.48
CA SER A 97 4.32 0.31 -0.32
C SER A 97 4.21 -0.86 -1.31
N ILE A 98 3.68 -1.99 -0.84
CA ILE A 98 3.47 -3.18 -1.66
C ILE A 98 2.44 -2.90 -2.75
N SER A 99 1.33 -2.21 -2.43
CA SER A 99 0.34 -1.77 -3.42
C SER A 99 0.93 -0.82 -4.48
N LEU A 100 1.81 0.12 -4.09
CA LEU A 100 2.50 1.00 -5.04
C LEU A 100 3.39 0.22 -6.00
N ILE A 101 4.24 -0.66 -5.48
CA ILE A 101 5.18 -1.43 -6.30
C ILE A 101 4.43 -2.42 -7.20
N ALA A 102 3.33 -3.01 -6.74
CA ALA A 102 2.51 -3.90 -7.55
C ALA A 102 1.90 -3.19 -8.76
N ALA A 103 1.55 -1.90 -8.62
CA ALA A 103 1.04 -1.07 -9.73
C ALA A 103 2.01 -0.94 -10.91
N THR A 104 3.32 -1.11 -10.68
CA THR A 104 4.34 -1.05 -11.74
C THR A 104 4.60 -2.41 -12.40
N GLN A 105 3.95 -3.48 -11.93
CA GLN A 105 4.17 -4.86 -12.39
C GLN A 105 2.95 -5.48 -13.10
N ARG A 106 2.01 -4.64 -13.56
CA ARG A 106 0.75 -5.06 -14.22
C ARG A 106 0.93 -5.85 -15.53
N ALA A 107 2.14 -5.92 -16.07
CA ALA A 107 2.44 -6.79 -17.21
C ALA A 107 2.31 -8.29 -16.83
N ASP A 108 2.48 -8.62 -15.54
CA ASP A 108 2.18 -9.95 -15.00
C ASP A 108 0.71 -10.00 -14.55
N ALA A 109 -0.07 -10.95 -15.08
CA ALA A 109 -1.49 -11.07 -14.80
C ALA A 109 -1.82 -11.43 -13.34
N ILE A 110 -0.95 -12.21 -12.69
CA ILE A 110 -1.12 -12.56 -11.27
C ILE A 110 -0.88 -11.32 -10.41
N MET A 111 0.14 -10.53 -10.76
CA MET A 111 0.42 -9.26 -10.09
C MET A 111 -0.73 -8.27 -10.27
N ALA A 112 -1.27 -8.13 -11.48
CA ALA A 112 -2.39 -7.24 -11.75
C ALA A 112 -3.64 -7.64 -10.94
N ALA A 113 -4.00 -8.93 -10.92
CA ALA A 113 -5.14 -9.43 -10.17
C ALA A 113 -4.95 -9.25 -8.65
N GLY A 114 -3.76 -9.57 -8.14
CA GLY A 114 -3.43 -9.38 -6.73
C GLY A 114 -3.44 -7.92 -6.32
N GLU A 115 -2.91 -7.02 -7.16
CA GLU A 115 -2.91 -5.58 -6.91
C GLU A 115 -4.35 -5.09 -6.75
N GLN A 116 -5.25 -5.49 -7.67
CA GLN A 116 -6.65 -5.10 -7.62
C GLN A 116 -7.34 -5.55 -6.32
N LEU A 117 -7.03 -6.76 -5.83
CA LEU A 117 -7.54 -7.24 -4.54
C LEU A 117 -7.02 -6.38 -3.38
N LEU A 118 -5.72 -6.10 -3.36
CA LEU A 118 -5.10 -5.28 -2.32
C LEU A 118 -5.67 -3.86 -2.31
N ASP A 119 -5.80 -3.25 -3.48
CA ASP A 119 -6.38 -1.93 -3.65
C ASP A 119 -7.83 -1.87 -3.21
N GLY A 120 -8.63 -2.90 -3.52
CA GLY A 120 -10.02 -2.98 -3.08
C GLY A 120 -10.16 -2.95 -1.55
N VAL A 121 -9.26 -3.63 -0.83
CA VAL A 121 -9.23 -3.57 0.64
C VAL A 121 -8.81 -2.18 1.13
N ILE A 122 -7.76 -1.60 0.56
CA ILE A 122 -7.30 -0.25 0.94
C ILE A 122 -8.40 0.78 0.66
N ASP A 123 -9.00 0.77 -0.52
CA ASP A 123 -10.08 1.69 -0.90
C ASP A 123 -11.30 1.57 0.01
N HIS A 124 -11.63 0.36 0.47
CA HIS A 124 -12.66 0.17 1.47
C HIS A 124 -12.32 0.91 2.78
N THR A 125 -11.08 0.76 3.28
CA THR A 125 -10.64 1.48 4.50
C THR A 125 -10.62 3.00 4.31
N VAL A 126 -10.24 3.49 3.13
CA VAL A 126 -10.28 4.91 2.76
C VAL A 126 -11.71 5.44 2.77
N SER A 127 -12.66 4.69 2.20
CA SER A 127 -14.08 5.05 2.21
C SER A 127 -14.63 5.17 3.64
N VAL A 128 -14.28 4.21 4.50
CA VAL A 128 -14.62 4.21 5.93
C VAL A 128 -14.03 5.44 6.64
N TYR A 129 -12.76 5.76 6.42
CA TYR A 129 -12.11 6.95 6.98
C TYR A 129 -12.75 8.26 6.50
N ASN A 130 -12.98 8.40 5.18
CA ASN A 130 -13.60 9.59 4.60
C ASN A 130 -15.01 9.81 5.14
N THR A 131 -15.79 8.75 5.29
CA THR A 131 -17.13 8.81 5.89
C THR A 131 -17.09 9.28 7.34
N GLN A 132 -16.11 8.80 8.13
CA GLN A 132 -15.94 9.22 9.52
C GLN A 132 -15.49 10.69 9.62
N LYS A 133 -14.58 11.11 8.75
CA LYS A 133 -14.06 12.48 8.69
C LYS A 133 -15.13 13.51 8.30
N ALA A 134 -16.08 13.13 7.44
CA ALA A 134 -17.17 13.99 6.99
C ALA A 134 -18.29 14.18 8.02
N LYS A 135 -18.37 13.34 9.06
CA LYS A 135 -19.38 13.50 10.12
C LYS A 135 -19.07 14.77 10.94
N PRO A 136 -20.05 15.67 11.14
CA PRO A 136 -19.87 16.81 12.01
C PRO A 136 -19.59 16.33 13.44
N LYS A 137 -18.65 16.99 14.13
CA LYS A 137 -18.46 16.79 15.57
C LYS A 137 -19.69 17.37 16.27
N ASN A 138 -20.58 16.51 16.75
CA ASN A 138 -21.68 16.89 17.64
C ASN A 138 -21.11 17.41 18.97
#